data_AF-A0A382X0R8-F1
#
_entry.id   AF-A0A382X0R8-F1
#
_cell.length_a   1.000
_cell.length_b   1.000
_cell.length_c   1.000
_cell.angle_alpha   90.00
_cell.angle_beta   90.00
_cell.angle_gamma   90.00
#
_symmetry.space_group_name_H-M   'P 1'
#
loop_
_entity.id
_entity.type
_entity.pdbx_description
1 polymer ?
#
loop_
_entity_poly.entity_id
_entity_poly.type
_entity_poly.pdbx_seq_one_letter_code
_entity_poly.pdbx_strand_id
1 'polypeptide(L)'
;MPGLLSDIDPDGLLEFSVVFTDRSVNHMSQKFQHVMNDISSTLKRVYNAEAVAVVPGGGTYGMEAVARQFATGKKCLVVRNGFFSFRWTQILEMGAIASEHTVLKASRTSNATDAPFAPRAVNEVCATIRSERP
;
A
#
# COMPACT_ATOMS: atom_id res chain seq x y z
N MET A 1 -24.98 30.05 -16.02
CA MET A 1 -24.31 30.54 -14.81
C MET A 1 -22.89 30.04 -14.85
N PRO A 2 -21.85 30.90 -14.88
CA PRO A 2 -20.50 30.45 -14.62
C PRO A 2 -20.46 29.86 -13.19
N GLY A 3 -19.59 28.87 -12.95
CA GLY A 3 -19.39 28.32 -11.59
C GLY A 3 -19.09 29.43 -10.57
N LEU A 4 -19.41 29.23 -9.30
CA LEU A 4 -19.13 30.19 -8.23
C LEU A 4 -17.62 30.49 -8.12
N LEU A 5 -16.79 29.53 -8.50
CA LEU A 5 -15.33 29.62 -8.49
C LEU A 5 -14.78 29.35 -9.89
N SER A 6 -13.89 30.22 -10.38
CA SER A 6 -13.32 30.15 -11.73
C SER A 6 -11.92 29.55 -11.79
N ASP A 7 -11.33 29.17 -10.66
CA ASP A 7 -9.94 28.75 -10.53
C ASP A 7 -9.74 27.21 -10.52
N ILE A 8 -10.79 26.44 -10.21
CA ILE A 8 -10.68 24.99 -10.03
C ILE A 8 -10.49 24.23 -11.36
N ASP A 9 -11.35 24.47 -12.35
CA ASP A 9 -11.23 23.89 -13.70
C ASP A 9 -11.72 24.92 -14.75
N PRO A 10 -10.91 25.96 -15.02
CA PRO A 10 -11.34 27.15 -15.77
C PRO A 10 -11.80 26.85 -17.21
N ASP A 11 -11.20 25.84 -17.84
CA ASP A 11 -11.51 25.38 -19.19
C ASP A 11 -12.45 24.15 -19.20
N GLY A 12 -12.98 23.79 -18.02
CA GLY A 12 -13.83 22.62 -17.80
C GLY A 12 -15.31 22.84 -18.16
N LEU A 13 -16.09 21.76 -18.01
CA LEU A 13 -17.55 21.83 -18.13
C LEU A 13 -18.18 22.40 -16.85
N LEU A 14 -19.42 22.88 -16.95
CA LEU A 14 -20.20 23.26 -15.77
C LEU A 14 -20.46 22.02 -14.89
N GLU A 15 -20.20 22.17 -13.60
CA GLU A 15 -20.30 21.07 -12.64
C GLU A 15 -21.77 20.84 -12.20
N PHE A 16 -22.42 19.87 -12.83
CA PHE A 16 -23.76 19.36 -12.46
C PHE A 16 -23.75 17.86 -12.14
N SER A 17 -22.57 17.27 -11.88
CA SER A 17 -22.49 15.89 -11.44
C SER A 17 -22.98 15.74 -10.00
N VAL A 18 -23.28 14.48 -9.63
CA VAL A 18 -23.73 14.12 -8.28
C VAL A 18 -22.58 13.84 -7.31
N VAL A 19 -21.32 13.94 -7.77
CA VAL A 19 -20.13 13.52 -7.02
C VAL A 19 -19.20 14.67 -6.62
N PHE A 20 -19.28 15.82 -7.30
CA PHE A 20 -18.47 16.99 -7.00
C PHE A 20 -19.29 18.28 -6.97
N THR A 21 -18.64 19.34 -6.54
CA THR A 21 -19.10 20.73 -6.70
C THR A 21 -17.96 21.52 -7.33
N ASP A 22 -18.21 22.77 -7.72
CA ASP A 22 -17.19 23.67 -8.27
C ASP A 22 -16.04 24.05 -7.32
N ARG A 23 -15.96 23.42 -6.14
CA ARG A 23 -14.84 23.54 -5.18
C ARG A 23 -13.77 22.46 -5.35
N SER A 24 -13.94 21.50 -6.26
CA SER A 24 -12.97 20.41 -6.48
C SER A 24 -12.91 20.01 -7.95
N VAL A 25 -11.74 19.50 -8.36
CA VAL A 25 -11.55 19.00 -9.72
C VAL A 25 -12.31 17.70 -9.88
N ASN A 26 -13.21 17.64 -10.85
CA ASN A 26 -13.97 16.44 -11.16
C ASN A 26 -13.04 15.34 -11.70
N HIS A 27 -13.17 14.11 -11.20
CA HIS A 27 -12.34 12.99 -11.66
C HIS A 27 -12.57 12.60 -13.13
N MET A 28 -13.68 13.04 -13.73
CA MET A 28 -14.00 12.85 -15.14
C MET A 28 -13.41 13.95 -16.04
N SER A 29 -12.92 15.06 -15.46
CA SER A 29 -12.34 16.17 -16.22
C SER A 29 -11.05 15.77 -16.95
N GLN A 30 -10.74 16.46 -18.06
CA GLN A 30 -9.47 16.27 -18.76
C GLN A 30 -8.27 16.62 -17.86
N LYS A 31 -8.43 17.63 -17.01
CA LYS A 31 -7.43 18.05 -16.02
C LYS A 31 -7.06 16.90 -15.06
N PHE A 32 -8.05 16.23 -14.47
CA PHE A 32 -7.80 15.10 -13.57
C PHE A 32 -7.26 13.87 -14.30
N GLN A 33 -7.77 13.56 -15.49
CA GLN A 33 -7.27 12.46 -16.30
C GLN A 33 -5.77 12.63 -16.61
N HIS A 34 -5.34 13.83 -16.96
CA HIS A 34 -3.92 14.15 -17.15
C HIS A 34 -3.10 13.90 -15.88
N VAL A 35 -3.55 14.40 -14.73
CA VAL A 35 -2.89 14.17 -13.43
C VAL A 35 -2.73 12.67 -13.13
N MET A 36 -3.77 11.87 -13.33
CA MET A 36 -3.70 10.42 -13.06
C MET A 36 -2.77 9.67 -14.03
N ASN A 37 -2.73 10.09 -15.30
CA ASN A 37 -1.79 9.55 -16.29
C ASN A 37 -0.34 9.92 -15.95
N ASP A 38 -0.09 11.14 -15.47
CA ASP A 38 1.22 11.59 -15.02
C ASP A 38 1.69 10.84 -13.77
N ILE A 39 0.80 10.62 -12.80
CA ILE A 39 1.07 9.76 -11.63
C ILE A 39 1.45 8.34 -12.09
N SER A 40 0.65 7.74 -12.98
CA SER A 40 0.85 6.39 -13.49
C SER A 40 2.20 6.25 -14.21
N SER A 41 2.51 7.16 -15.14
CA SER A 41 3.75 7.13 -15.92
C SER A 41 4.98 7.41 -15.05
N THR A 42 4.89 8.39 -14.15
CA THR A 42 5.99 8.76 -13.26
C THR A 42 6.34 7.63 -12.30
N LEU A 43 5.34 7.05 -11.62
CA LEU A 43 5.58 5.98 -10.64
C LEU A 43 6.06 4.69 -11.32
N LYS A 44 5.52 4.31 -12.48
CA LYS A 44 6.05 3.18 -13.27
C LYS A 44 7.52 3.36 -13.61
N ARG A 45 7.92 4.56 -14.03
CA ARG A 45 9.33 4.87 -14.35
C ARG A 45 10.24 4.85 -13.11
N VAL A 46 9.83 5.49 -12.02
CA VAL A 46 10.65 5.59 -10.79
C VAL A 46 10.90 4.22 -10.17
N TYR A 47 9.88 3.36 -10.14
CA TYR A 47 9.97 2.03 -9.51
C TYR A 47 10.27 0.90 -10.49
N ASN A 48 10.49 1.19 -11.78
CA ASN A 48 10.58 0.19 -12.85
C ASN A 48 9.43 -0.85 -12.78
N ALA A 49 8.21 -0.36 -12.54
CA ALA A 49 7.03 -1.17 -12.33
C ALA A 49 6.21 -1.32 -13.63
N GLU A 50 5.59 -2.48 -13.81
CA GLU A 50 4.70 -2.74 -14.94
C GLU A 50 3.37 -1.98 -14.82
N ALA A 51 2.83 -1.89 -13.60
CA ALA A 51 1.54 -1.28 -13.31
C ALA A 51 1.57 -0.51 -11.98
N VAL A 52 0.60 0.41 -11.82
CA VAL A 52 0.42 1.25 -10.63
C VAL A 52 -1.07 1.31 -10.30
N ALA A 53 -1.39 1.21 -9.01
CA ALA A 53 -2.74 1.43 -8.48
C ALA A 53 -2.68 2.50 -7.39
N VAL A 54 -3.67 3.41 -7.39
CA VAL A 54 -3.85 4.43 -6.35
C VAL A 54 -5.04 4.01 -5.49
N VAL A 55 -4.79 3.80 -4.19
CA VAL A 55 -5.82 3.42 -3.22
C VAL A 55 -6.10 4.62 -2.30
N PRO A 56 -7.29 5.24 -2.39
CA PRO A 56 -7.66 6.33 -1.49
C PRO A 56 -7.61 5.91 -0.02
N GLY A 57 -7.02 6.74 0.83
CA GLY A 57 -6.79 6.45 2.25
C GLY A 57 -5.36 6.80 2.66
N GLY A 58 -4.66 5.86 3.28
CA GLY A 58 -3.25 6.01 3.65
C GLY A 58 -2.43 4.75 3.35
N GLY A 59 -1.13 4.75 3.70
CA GLY A 59 -0.24 3.61 3.43
C GLY A 59 -0.76 2.27 3.97
N THR A 60 -1.43 2.27 5.13
CA THR A 60 -2.08 1.08 5.70
C THR A 60 -3.18 0.50 4.79
N TYR A 61 -3.92 1.34 4.08
CA TYR A 61 -4.99 0.90 3.18
C TYR A 61 -4.39 0.18 1.95
N GLY A 62 -3.24 0.66 1.46
CA GLY A 62 -2.46 -0.04 0.44
C GLY A 62 -1.98 -1.41 0.93
N MET A 63 -1.47 -1.49 2.16
CA MET A 63 -1.07 -2.78 2.76
C MET A 63 -2.26 -3.76 2.82
N GLU A 64 -3.41 -3.31 3.32
CA GLU A 64 -4.59 -4.17 3.44
C GLU A 64 -5.19 -4.55 2.08
N ALA A 65 -5.19 -3.65 1.09
CA ALA A 65 -5.62 -3.95 -0.27
C ALA A 65 -4.78 -5.10 -0.87
N VAL A 66 -3.45 -5.06 -0.72
CA VAL A 66 -2.55 -6.13 -1.15
C VAL A 66 -2.82 -7.43 -0.38
N ALA A 67 -2.99 -7.36 0.95
CA ALA A 67 -3.29 -8.54 1.75
C ALA A 67 -4.59 -9.22 1.32
N ARG A 68 -5.68 -8.46 1.15
CA ARG A 68 -6.98 -9.01 0.73
C ARG A 68 -6.93 -9.59 -0.68
N GLN A 69 -6.16 -8.98 -1.58
CA GLN A 69 -6.05 -9.46 -2.96
C GLN A 69 -5.25 -10.76 -3.09
N PHE A 70 -4.18 -10.94 -2.32
CA PHE A 70 -3.22 -12.02 -2.55
C PHE A 70 -3.10 -13.03 -1.40
N ALA A 71 -3.38 -12.64 -0.16
CA ALA A 71 -3.18 -13.48 1.03
C ALA A 71 -4.44 -14.21 1.49
N THR A 72 -5.61 -13.91 0.92
CA THR A 72 -6.88 -14.52 1.34
C THR A 72 -6.84 -16.05 1.22
N GLY A 73 -6.99 -16.75 2.35
CA GLY A 73 -6.93 -18.21 2.45
C GLY A 73 -5.55 -18.80 2.13
N LYS A 74 -4.49 -18.00 2.12
CA LYS A 74 -3.11 -18.44 1.89
C LYS A 74 -2.33 -18.52 3.19
N LYS A 75 -1.26 -19.32 3.17
CA LYS A 75 -0.22 -19.23 4.18
C LYS A 75 0.57 -17.94 3.92
N CYS A 76 1.17 -17.38 4.96
CA CYS A 76 1.92 -16.14 4.86
C CYS A 76 3.14 -16.21 5.77
N LEU A 77 4.27 -15.64 5.33
CA LEU A 77 5.43 -15.43 6.17
C LEU A 77 5.70 -13.94 6.31
N VAL A 78 5.77 -13.45 7.55
CA VAL A 78 6.03 -12.05 7.88
C VAL A 78 7.43 -11.89 8.48
N VAL A 79 8.29 -11.14 7.81
CA VAL A 79 9.59 -10.70 8.35
C VAL A 79 9.36 -9.47 9.22
N ARG A 80 9.50 -9.60 10.54
CA ARG A 80 9.11 -8.58 11.53
C ARG A 80 10.33 -7.94 12.18
N ASN A 81 10.62 -6.70 11.77
CA ASN A 81 11.74 -5.88 12.27
C ASN A 81 11.29 -4.70 13.15
N GLY A 82 9.98 -4.51 13.34
CA GLY A 82 9.44 -3.43 14.16
C GLY A 82 7.95 -3.24 13.94
N PHE A 83 7.42 -2.10 14.42
CA PHE A 83 5.98 -1.84 14.48
C PHE A 83 5.31 -1.81 13.09
N PHE A 84 5.95 -1.23 12.07
CA PHE A 84 5.40 -1.21 10.72
C PHE A 84 5.31 -2.62 10.09
N SER A 85 6.30 -3.47 10.31
CA SER A 85 6.22 -4.88 9.86
C SER A 85 5.27 -5.73 10.70
N PHE A 86 5.03 -5.37 11.97
CA PHE A 86 3.98 -5.98 12.79
C PHE A 86 2.58 -5.68 12.24
N ARG A 87 2.38 -4.53 11.58
CA ARG A 87 1.10 -4.15 10.99
C ARG A 87 0.58 -5.18 9.98
N TRP A 88 1.45 -5.93 9.29
CA TRP A 88 1.02 -7.04 8.43
C TRP A 88 0.26 -8.12 9.19
N THR A 89 0.79 -8.59 10.33
CA THR A 89 0.06 -9.59 11.13
C THR A 89 -1.22 -9.02 11.73
N GLN A 90 -1.23 -7.75 12.14
CA GLN A 90 -2.46 -7.11 12.61
C GLN A 90 -3.56 -7.10 11.52
N ILE A 91 -3.20 -6.76 10.28
CA ILE A 91 -4.12 -6.78 9.14
C ILE A 91 -4.63 -8.22 8.87
N LEU A 92 -3.71 -9.19 8.82
CA LEU A 92 -4.07 -10.59 8.54
C LEU A 92 -4.99 -11.19 9.60
N GLU A 93 -4.69 -10.94 10.87
CA GLU A 93 -5.46 -11.44 12.02
C GLU A 93 -6.81 -10.75 12.12
N MET A 94 -6.85 -9.41 12.09
CA MET A 94 -8.09 -8.65 12.25
C MET A 94 -9.08 -8.91 11.12
N GLY A 95 -8.57 -9.10 9.90
CA GLY A 95 -9.40 -9.38 8.74
C GLY A 95 -9.70 -10.86 8.51
N ALA A 96 -9.18 -11.78 9.35
CA ALA A 96 -9.19 -13.23 9.11
C ALA A 96 -8.79 -13.59 7.66
N ILE A 97 -7.75 -12.92 7.15
CA ILE A 97 -7.38 -12.94 5.71
C ILE A 97 -6.61 -14.21 5.40
N ALA A 98 -5.47 -14.43 6.05
CA ALA A 98 -4.62 -15.60 5.82
C ALA A 98 -5.18 -16.85 6.50
N SER A 99 -4.96 -18.02 5.90
CA SER A 99 -5.28 -19.30 6.54
C SER A 99 -4.34 -19.61 7.70
N GLU A 100 -3.09 -19.15 7.60
CA GLU A 100 -2.04 -19.29 8.61
C GLU A 100 -0.97 -18.21 8.38
N HIS A 101 -0.28 -17.78 9.42
CA HIS A 101 0.89 -16.91 9.24
C HIS A 101 2.04 -17.26 10.19
N THR A 102 3.26 -17.31 9.65
CA THR A 102 4.52 -17.51 10.39
C THR A 102 5.26 -16.18 10.52
N VAL A 103 5.92 -15.93 11.65
CA VAL A 103 6.62 -14.67 11.91
C VAL A 103 8.09 -14.90 12.20
N LEU A 104 8.96 -14.32 11.38
CA LEU A 104 10.40 -14.27 11.61
C LEU A 104 10.77 -12.91 12.21
N LYS A 105 10.96 -12.89 13.53
CA LYS A 105 11.28 -11.66 14.29
C LYS A 105 12.76 -11.34 14.24
N ALA A 106 13.10 -10.06 14.13
CA ALA A 106 14.44 -9.56 14.42
C ALA A 106 14.92 -10.01 15.81
N SER A 107 16.23 -10.21 15.96
CA SER A 107 16.86 -10.65 17.21
C SER A 107 18.03 -9.75 17.57
N ARG A 108 18.42 -9.74 18.85
CA ARG A 108 19.59 -9.00 19.32
C ARG A 108 20.85 -9.58 18.69
N THR A 109 21.81 -8.74 18.35
CA THR A 109 23.08 -9.18 17.75
C THR A 109 24.02 -9.85 18.76
N SER A 110 23.82 -9.62 20.05
CA SER A 110 24.53 -10.28 21.13
C SER A 110 23.73 -10.28 22.44
N ASN A 111 24.29 -10.87 23.49
CA ASN A 111 23.71 -10.91 24.84
C ASN A 111 23.94 -9.63 25.66
N ALA A 112 24.76 -8.68 25.19
CA ALA A 112 25.01 -7.41 25.90
C ALA A 112 23.69 -6.63 26.06
N THR A 113 23.47 -5.90 27.17
CA THR A 113 22.20 -5.21 27.49
C THR A 113 21.83 -4.06 26.54
N ASP A 114 22.79 -3.55 25.80
CA ASP A 114 22.67 -2.48 24.80
C ASP A 114 22.76 -2.99 23.35
N ALA A 115 22.83 -4.32 23.15
CA ALA A 115 22.95 -4.90 21.82
C ALA A 115 21.78 -4.50 20.89
N PRO A 116 22.06 -3.99 19.68
CA PRO A 116 21.03 -3.62 18.73
C PRO A 116 20.29 -4.86 18.21
N PHE A 117 19.10 -4.63 17.63
CA PHE A 117 18.37 -5.67 16.90
C PHE A 117 18.80 -5.70 15.44
N ALA A 118 18.94 -6.90 14.88
CA ALA A 118 19.15 -7.14 13.47
C ALA A 118 17.99 -7.97 12.90
N PRO A 119 17.61 -7.76 11.63
CA PRO A 119 16.71 -8.66 10.92
C PRO A 119 17.22 -10.10 10.92
N ARG A 120 16.32 -11.06 10.69
CA ARG A 120 16.74 -12.45 10.47
C ARG A 120 17.62 -12.57 9.23
N ALA A 121 18.61 -13.44 9.29
CA ALA A 121 19.54 -13.67 8.20
C ALA A 121 18.77 -14.11 6.94
N VAL A 122 19.13 -13.55 5.78
CA VAL A 122 18.43 -13.84 4.51
C VAL A 122 18.39 -15.33 4.20
N ASN A 123 19.46 -16.06 4.51
CA ASN A 123 19.52 -17.51 4.30
C ASN A 123 18.49 -18.26 5.15
N GLU A 124 18.25 -17.82 6.39
CA GLU A 124 17.21 -18.41 7.24
C GLU A 124 15.82 -18.10 6.69
N VAL A 125 15.57 -16.85 6.28
CA VAL A 125 14.29 -16.46 5.66
C VAL A 125 14.01 -17.32 4.43
N CYS A 126 14.99 -17.45 3.52
CA CYS A 126 14.86 -18.30 2.33
C CYS A 126 14.65 -19.78 2.68
N ALA A 127 15.33 -20.30 3.70
CA ALA A 127 15.15 -21.68 4.15
C ALA A 127 13.72 -21.91 4.70
N THR A 128 13.20 -20.99 5.51
CA THR A 128 11.83 -21.06 6.01
C THR A 128 10.81 -20.96 4.89
N ILE A 129 10.99 -20.06 3.90
CA ILE A 129 10.09 -19.98 2.73
C ILE A 129 10.05 -21.32 1.98
N ARG A 130 11.19 -21.99 1.79
CA ARG A 130 11.22 -23.30 1.11
C ARG A 130 10.55 -24.41 1.92
N SER A 131 10.71 -24.40 3.24
CA SER A 131 10.12 -25.39 4.16
C SER A 131 8.60 -25.21 4.29
N GLU A 132 8.17 -24.01 4.65
CA GLU A 132 6.78 -23.71 5.00
C GLU A 132 5.91 -23.50 3.76
N ARG A 133 6.53 -23.19 2.61
CA ARG A 133 5.88 -22.86 1.34
C ARG A 133 4.70 -21.90 1.55
N PRO A 134 4.95 -20.74 2.19
CA PRO A 134 3.92 -19.76 2.48
C PRO A 134 3.30 -19.24 1.18
#